data_AF-A0A6I6JQU7-F1
#
_entry.id   AF-A0A6I6JQU7-F1
#
_cell.length_a   1.000
_cell.length_b   1.000
_cell.length_c   1.000
_cell.angle_alpha   90.00
_cell.angle_beta   90.00
_cell.angle_gamma   90.00
#
_symmetry.space_group_name_H-M   'P 1'
#
loop_
_entity.id
_entity.type
_entity.pdbx_description
1 polymer ?
#
loop_
_entity_poly.entity_id
_entity_poly.type
_entity_poly.pdbx_seq_one_letter_code
_entity_poly.pdbx_strand_id
1 'polypeptide(L)'
;MKRVVVGLSGGVDSSVAAYILKQQGYDVVALFMVNWHERVGAITSACTWEEDALIAKMVAKKLDIPFHIVDLSKDYKKRVVDYMFAEYQAGRTPNPDVLCNREIKFDTFLEEALKFDADFVATGHYCRKSELKVNGETIHQLLAGKDPNKDQSYFLCQLNQEQLSKAMFPIGHLLKPEVRKIAKEQNLPTAERKDSQGICFVGKVDLPTFLQQQLQPKAGNIIEVPARFMEKKKQVELTEENYRKFCFAYPYKPWNGKVIGEHQGAHFYTIGQRKGLNIGGHKEPLFVIGTDVQRNIIYVGEGQNHPGLFRPGLFVAAKDIHWIRHDLKMNVGEKRKFDIRIRYRQPLEKGSIHIKEEGAYFLFEKEQRGITSGQFAAWYLGEELIGSGVIT
;
A
#
# COMPACT_ATOMS: atom_id res chain seq x y z
N MET A 1 30.34 -16.90 7.54
CA MET A 1 28.92 -16.97 7.90
C MET A 1 28.28 -15.69 7.37
N LYS A 2 27.17 -15.75 6.63
CA LYS A 2 26.56 -14.54 6.08
C LYS A 2 25.81 -13.79 7.17
N ARG A 3 25.89 -12.47 7.17
CA ARG A 3 25.22 -11.61 8.15
C ARG A 3 23.90 -11.08 7.62
N VAL A 4 22.87 -11.17 8.45
CA VAL A 4 21.52 -10.69 8.15
C VAL A 4 21.08 -9.70 9.22
N VAL A 5 20.75 -8.49 8.78
CA VAL A 5 20.13 -7.50 9.65
C VAL A 5 18.62 -7.61 9.53
N VAL A 6 17.94 -7.94 10.63
CA VAL A 6 16.49 -8.09 10.68
C VAL A 6 15.83 -6.86 11.28
N GLY A 7 14.86 -6.29 10.56
CA GLY A 7 13.99 -5.23 11.08
C GLY A 7 13.05 -5.80 12.12
N LEU A 8 13.31 -5.53 13.40
CA LEU A 8 12.58 -6.10 14.53
C LEU A 8 11.62 -5.05 15.11
N SER A 9 10.34 -5.09 14.73
CA SER A 9 9.36 -4.03 15.04
C SER A 9 8.61 -4.21 16.36
N GLY A 10 8.99 -5.18 17.18
CA GLY A 10 8.21 -5.59 18.36
C GLY A 10 6.92 -6.37 18.02
N GLY A 11 6.72 -6.75 16.76
CA GLY A 11 5.61 -7.60 16.30
C GLY A 11 6.01 -9.08 16.19
N VAL A 12 5.03 -9.98 16.24
CA VAL A 12 5.28 -11.43 16.20
C VAL A 12 5.98 -11.88 14.91
N ASP A 13 5.67 -11.23 13.80
CA ASP A 13 6.13 -11.64 12.46
C ASP A 13 7.64 -11.44 12.32
N SER A 14 8.14 -10.27 12.72
CA SER A 14 9.58 -9.98 12.75
C SER A 14 10.32 -10.86 13.78
N SER A 15 9.70 -11.18 14.91
CA SER A 15 10.31 -12.05 15.93
C SER A 15 10.54 -13.47 15.42
N VAL A 16 9.54 -14.03 14.74
CA VAL A 16 9.65 -15.37 14.15
C VAL A 16 10.59 -15.35 12.95
N ALA A 17 10.60 -14.28 12.15
CA ALA A 17 11.59 -14.11 11.08
C ALA A 17 13.04 -14.14 11.62
N ALA A 18 13.32 -13.40 12.69
CA ALA A 18 14.63 -13.41 13.35
C ALA A 18 14.99 -14.80 13.90
N TYR A 19 14.03 -15.49 14.54
CA TYR A 19 14.22 -16.85 15.03
C TYR A 19 14.59 -17.83 13.90
N ILE A 20 13.84 -17.83 12.79
CA ILE A 20 14.08 -18.71 11.64
C ILE A 20 15.47 -18.47 11.05
N LEU A 21 15.89 -17.21 10.90
CA LEU A 21 17.22 -16.87 10.40
C LEU A 21 18.33 -17.40 11.32
N LYS A 22 18.16 -17.28 12.64
CA LYS A 22 19.12 -17.84 13.59
C LYS A 22 19.18 -19.36 13.49
N GLN A 23 18.04 -20.05 13.36
CA GLN A 23 17.99 -21.51 13.16
C GLN A 23 18.65 -21.95 11.84
N GLN A 24 18.60 -21.11 10.81
CA GLN A 24 19.27 -21.36 9.53
C GLN A 24 20.79 -21.10 9.57
N GLY A 25 21.35 -20.68 10.71
CA GLY A 25 22.79 -20.48 10.89
C GLY A 25 23.32 -19.15 10.34
N TYR A 26 22.46 -18.15 10.15
CA TYR A 26 22.91 -16.79 9.82
C TYR A 26 23.45 -16.05 11.04
N ASP A 27 24.39 -15.13 10.80
CA ASP A 27 24.79 -14.15 11.81
C ASP A 27 23.72 -13.05 11.85
N VAL A 28 22.87 -13.06 12.87
CA VAL A 28 21.67 -12.21 12.92
C VAL A 28 21.90 -11.02 13.84
N VAL A 29 21.69 -9.81 13.32
CA VAL A 29 21.65 -8.55 14.09
C VAL A 29 20.26 -7.95 13.97
N ALA A 30 19.66 -7.53 15.09
CA ALA A 30 18.35 -6.90 15.09
C ALA A 30 18.48 -5.37 15.12
N LEU A 31 17.72 -4.71 14.24
CA LEU A 31 17.56 -3.26 14.24
C LEU A 31 16.08 -2.89 14.45
N PHE A 32 15.82 -1.99 15.40
CA PHE A 32 14.53 -1.35 15.60
C PHE A 32 14.54 0.05 14.99
N MET A 33 13.57 0.35 14.12
CA MET A 33 13.46 1.65 13.44
C MET A 33 12.50 2.57 14.19
N VAL A 34 12.99 3.73 14.62
CA VAL A 34 12.16 4.85 15.08
C VAL A 34 11.90 5.76 13.90
N ASN A 35 10.71 5.66 13.32
CA ASN A 35 10.34 6.40 12.10
C ASN A 35 9.40 7.58 12.36
N TRP A 36 8.86 7.68 13.56
CA TRP A 36 7.96 8.77 13.93
C TRP A 36 8.08 9.07 15.41
N HIS A 37 8.36 10.34 15.72
CA HIS A 37 8.28 10.86 17.07
C HIS A 37 6.88 11.44 17.24
N GLU A 38 6.02 10.79 18.02
CA GLU A 38 4.70 11.35 18.35
C GLU A 38 4.87 12.66 19.12
N ARG A 39 4.74 13.80 18.44
CA ARG A 39 4.58 15.11 19.09
C ARG A 39 3.55 15.93 18.33
N VAL A 40 2.29 15.80 18.72
CA VAL A 40 1.19 16.64 18.21
C VAL A 40 0.45 17.25 19.41
N GLY A 41 0.88 18.44 19.86
CA GLY A 41 0.16 19.25 20.85
C GLY A 41 -0.09 18.59 22.22
N ALA A 42 -0.96 19.19 23.03
CA ALA A 42 -1.24 18.83 24.44
C ALA A 42 -1.93 17.46 24.64
N ILE A 43 -2.03 16.62 23.61
CA ILE A 43 -2.57 15.27 23.70
C ILE A 43 -1.39 14.31 23.52
N THR A 44 -0.70 14.06 24.64
CA THR A 44 0.29 13.00 24.73
C THR A 44 -0.45 11.66 24.72
N SER A 45 -0.63 11.04 23.54
CA SER A 45 -0.70 9.59 23.50
C SER A 45 0.64 9.08 24.06
N ALA A 46 0.59 8.18 25.04
CA ALA A 46 1.78 7.60 25.64
C ALA A 46 2.70 7.06 24.55
N CYS A 47 4.01 7.34 24.63
CA CYS A 47 5.02 7.01 23.62
C CYS A 47 4.92 5.54 23.15
N THR A 48 4.23 5.31 22.03
CA THR A 48 3.88 3.96 21.57
C THR A 48 5.09 3.16 21.10
N TRP A 49 6.11 3.83 20.55
CA TRP A 49 7.29 3.17 19.99
C TRP A 49 8.27 2.66 21.06
N GLU A 50 8.30 3.26 22.27
CA GLU A 50 9.19 2.84 23.36
C GLU A 50 8.81 1.46 23.89
N GLU A 51 7.51 1.20 24.02
CA GLU A 51 6.98 -0.13 24.37
C GLU A 51 7.34 -1.17 23.30
N ASP A 52 7.21 -0.80 22.02
CA ASP A 52 7.59 -1.66 20.89
C ASP A 52 9.08 -2.00 20.90
N ALA A 53 9.92 -0.99 21.15
CA ALA A 53 11.37 -1.13 21.23
C ALA A 53 11.78 -2.02 22.43
N LEU A 54 11.12 -1.88 23.58
CA LEU A 54 11.36 -2.72 24.75
C LEU A 54 11.04 -4.18 24.45
N ILE A 55 9.88 -4.45 23.82
CA ILE A 55 9.48 -5.81 23.45
C ILE A 55 10.44 -6.40 22.41
N ALA A 56 10.84 -5.60 21.41
CA ALA A 56 11.84 -6.01 20.43
C ALA A 56 13.18 -6.38 21.10
N LYS A 57 13.64 -5.57 22.06
CA LYS A 57 14.83 -5.84 22.85
C LYS A 57 14.71 -7.13 23.67
N MET A 58 13.54 -7.41 24.24
CA MET A 58 13.28 -8.68 24.95
C MET A 58 13.35 -9.88 24.01
N VAL A 59 12.81 -9.76 22.80
CA VAL A 59 12.93 -10.80 21.76
C VAL A 59 14.39 -11.02 21.38
N ALA A 60 15.14 -9.96 21.09
CA ALA A 60 16.55 -10.05 20.73
C ALA A 60 17.38 -10.71 21.85
N LYS A 61 17.12 -10.34 23.12
CA LYS A 61 17.76 -10.98 24.28
C LYS A 61 17.40 -12.47 24.39
N LYS A 62 16.13 -12.83 24.19
CA LYS A 62 15.67 -14.22 24.21
C LYS A 62 16.30 -15.06 23.11
N LEU A 63 16.47 -14.46 21.93
CA LEU A 63 17.12 -15.07 20.78
C LEU A 63 18.64 -14.99 20.84
N ASP A 64 19.23 -14.31 21.83
CA ASP A 64 20.68 -14.09 21.95
C ASP A 64 21.28 -13.53 20.64
N ILE A 65 20.77 -12.38 20.22
CA ILE A 65 21.23 -11.61 19.04
C ILE A 65 21.47 -10.14 19.43
N PRO A 66 22.45 -9.45 18.83
CA PRO A 66 22.66 -8.01 19.03
C PRO A 66 21.42 -7.19 18.66
N PHE A 67 21.17 -6.10 19.37
CA PHE A 67 20.01 -5.24 19.18
C PHE A 67 20.43 -3.78 19.20
N HIS A 68 20.06 -3.04 18.15
CA HIS A 68 20.28 -1.59 18.07
C HIS A 68 19.00 -0.86 17.67
N ILE A 69 18.93 0.42 18.06
CA ILE A 69 17.85 1.33 17.69
C ILE A 69 18.43 2.34 16.72
N VAL A 70 17.73 2.58 15.61
CA VAL A 70 18.08 3.58 14.60
C VAL A 70 16.93 4.56 14.43
N ASP A 71 17.23 5.84 14.40
CA ASP A 71 16.24 6.90 14.16
C ASP A 71 16.23 7.26 12.67
N LEU A 72 15.17 6.89 11.98
CA LEU A 72 14.95 7.21 10.56
C LEU A 72 13.78 8.20 10.39
N SER A 73 13.39 8.89 11.47
CA SER A 73 12.21 9.77 11.47
C SER A 73 12.32 10.93 10.50
N LYS A 74 13.54 11.45 10.28
CA LYS A 74 13.78 12.53 9.31
C LYS A 74 13.50 12.09 7.88
N ASP A 75 14.03 10.93 7.48
CA ASP A 75 13.79 10.35 6.16
C ASP A 75 12.33 9.93 5.99
N TYR A 76 11.74 9.29 7.01
CA TYR A 76 10.33 8.91 6.98
C TYR A 76 9.41 10.12 6.80
N LYS A 77 9.64 11.21 7.56
CA LYS A 77 8.87 12.45 7.40
C LYS A 77 9.00 12.98 5.97
N LYS A 78 10.22 13.14 5.48
CA LYS A 78 10.49 13.75 4.16
C LYS A 78 9.96 12.92 3.00
N ARG A 79 10.18 11.60 3.03
CA ARG A 79 9.93 10.71 1.88
C ARG A 79 8.54 10.07 1.90
N VAL A 80 7.91 9.95 3.07
CA VAL A 80 6.59 9.30 3.21
C VAL A 80 5.52 10.30 3.63
N VAL A 81 5.73 11.03 4.72
CA VAL A 81 4.68 11.90 5.31
C VAL A 81 4.45 13.15 4.46
N ASP A 82 5.50 13.87 4.10
CA ASP A 82 5.38 15.09 3.30
C ASP A 82 4.80 14.77 1.90
N TYR A 83 5.19 13.64 1.31
CA TYR A 83 4.56 13.12 0.09
C TYR A 83 3.06 12.85 0.30
N MET A 84 2.71 12.17 1.40
CA MET A 84 1.31 11.85 1.69
C MET A 84 0.45 13.12 1.78
N PHE A 85 0.93 14.16 2.46
CA PHE A 85 0.25 15.45 2.53
C PHE A 85 0.08 16.11 1.15
N ALA A 86 1.13 16.11 0.33
CA ALA A 86 1.09 16.67 -1.02
C ALA A 86 0.05 15.95 -1.92
N GLU A 87 -0.05 14.63 -1.82
CA GLU A 87 -1.03 13.84 -2.58
C GLU A 87 -2.47 14.13 -2.15
N TYR A 88 -2.73 14.18 -0.84
CA TYR A 88 -4.05 14.56 -0.33
C TYR A 88 -4.43 15.98 -0.71
N GLN A 89 -3.50 16.92 -0.62
CA GLN A 89 -3.71 18.30 -1.08
C GLN A 89 -4.06 18.36 -2.58
N ALA A 90 -3.50 17.46 -3.38
CA ALA A 90 -3.81 17.32 -4.80
C ALA A 90 -5.08 16.47 -5.08
N GLY A 91 -5.79 16.02 -4.05
CA GLY A 91 -7.02 15.22 -4.19
C GLY A 91 -6.81 13.76 -4.55
N ARG A 92 -5.61 13.24 -4.35
CA ARG A 92 -5.26 11.83 -4.52
C ARG A 92 -5.19 11.13 -3.16
N THR A 93 -5.39 9.83 -3.16
CA THR A 93 -5.30 8.99 -1.96
C THR A 93 -4.06 8.11 -2.06
N PRO A 94 -2.92 8.53 -1.49
CA PRO A 94 -1.67 7.78 -1.55
C PRO A 94 -1.72 6.48 -0.74
N ASN A 95 -0.77 5.59 -1.00
CA ASN A 95 -0.49 4.43 -0.15
C ASN A 95 0.85 4.60 0.57
N PRO A 96 0.87 5.12 1.82
CA PRO A 96 2.11 5.40 2.54
C PRO A 96 2.90 4.13 2.88
N ASP A 97 2.25 2.97 2.99
CA ASP A 97 2.93 1.72 3.33
C ASP A 97 3.79 1.20 2.17
N VAL A 98 3.34 1.37 0.91
CA VAL A 98 4.14 1.07 -0.29
C VAL A 98 5.40 1.93 -0.32
N LEU A 99 5.26 3.22 -0.04
CA LEU A 99 6.39 4.17 -0.01
C LEU A 99 7.32 3.88 1.16
N CYS A 100 6.79 3.59 2.34
CA CYS A 100 7.60 3.22 3.50
C CYS A 100 8.45 1.98 3.21
N ASN A 101 7.93 0.99 2.50
CA ASN A 101 8.76 -0.14 2.09
C ASN A 101 9.86 0.28 1.09
N ARG A 102 9.51 1.02 0.03
CA ARG A 102 10.48 1.44 -0.99
C ARG A 102 11.56 2.36 -0.42
N GLU A 103 11.17 3.39 0.32
CA GLU A 103 12.00 4.53 0.72
C GLU A 103 12.67 4.34 2.09
N ILE A 104 12.11 3.49 2.96
CA ILE A 104 12.60 3.35 4.34
C ILE A 104 13.08 1.92 4.57
N LYS A 105 12.21 0.92 4.50
CA LYS A 105 12.58 -0.45 4.91
C LYS A 105 13.56 -1.16 3.98
N PHE A 106 13.63 -0.77 2.71
CA PHE A 106 14.54 -1.35 1.71
C PHE A 106 15.48 -0.32 1.09
N ASP A 107 15.52 0.89 1.63
CA ASP A 107 16.48 1.93 1.23
C ASP A 107 17.25 2.43 2.46
N THR A 108 16.72 3.39 3.23
CA THR A 108 17.43 3.92 4.41
C THR A 108 17.77 2.84 5.44
N PHE A 109 16.89 1.85 5.67
CA PHE A 109 17.17 0.72 6.55
C PHE A 109 18.27 -0.20 6.00
N LEU A 110 18.33 -0.37 4.67
CA LEU A 110 19.40 -1.12 4.03
C LEU A 110 20.73 -0.39 4.20
N GLU A 111 20.76 0.93 4.03
CA GLU A 111 21.95 1.75 4.29
C GLU A 111 22.43 1.64 5.75
N GLU A 112 21.51 1.70 6.73
CA GLU A 112 21.86 1.47 8.13
C GLU A 112 22.36 0.05 8.38
N ALA A 113 21.72 -0.96 7.79
CA ALA A 113 22.13 -2.35 7.91
C ALA A 113 23.55 -2.60 7.40
N LEU A 114 23.97 -1.92 6.33
CA LEU A 114 25.32 -2.03 5.79
C LEU A 114 26.40 -1.55 6.78
N LYS A 115 26.07 -0.65 7.71
CA LYS A 115 27.00 -0.23 8.79
C LYS A 115 27.28 -1.33 9.82
N PHE A 116 26.47 -2.39 9.80
CA PHE A 116 26.66 -3.60 10.61
C PHE A 116 27.22 -4.76 9.78
N ASP A 117 27.85 -4.50 8.62
CA ASP A 117 28.38 -5.50 7.69
C ASP A 117 27.33 -6.50 7.17
N ALA A 118 26.09 -6.05 6.97
CA ALA A 118 25.02 -6.91 6.51
C ALA A 118 25.23 -7.38 5.05
N ASP A 119 25.15 -8.69 4.82
CA ASP A 119 25.01 -9.24 3.46
C ASP A 119 23.57 -9.07 2.95
N PHE A 120 22.59 -9.15 3.87
CA PHE A 120 21.17 -9.09 3.59
C PHE A 120 20.38 -8.33 4.67
N VAL A 121 19.21 -7.82 4.28
CA VAL A 121 18.18 -7.31 5.18
C VAL A 121 16.97 -8.23 5.20
N ALA A 122 16.44 -8.49 6.39
CA ALA A 122 15.26 -9.31 6.57
C ALA A 122 14.11 -8.56 7.21
N THR A 123 12.89 -8.91 6.80
CA THR A 123 11.66 -8.36 7.38
C THR A 123 10.64 -9.47 7.63
N GLY A 124 9.69 -9.21 8.52
CA GLY A 124 8.54 -10.09 8.76
C GLY A 124 7.43 -9.96 7.71
N HIS A 125 7.75 -9.69 6.44
CA HIS A 125 6.73 -9.60 5.40
C HIS A 125 6.30 -10.98 4.88
N TYR A 126 5.00 -11.15 4.68
CA TYR A 126 4.39 -12.32 4.05
C TYR A 126 4.48 -12.25 2.53
N CYS A 127 5.69 -12.42 2.01
CA CYS A 127 5.98 -12.56 0.59
C CYS A 127 7.18 -13.48 0.42
N ARG A 128 7.42 -13.99 -0.78
CA ARG A 128 8.54 -14.89 -1.05
C ARG A 128 9.47 -14.27 -2.09
N LYS A 129 10.72 -14.71 -2.11
CA LYS A 129 11.70 -14.38 -3.13
C LYS A 129 12.18 -15.66 -3.79
N SER A 130 12.37 -15.62 -5.10
CA SER A 130 13.11 -16.64 -5.85
C SER A 130 14.12 -15.97 -6.79
N GLU A 131 14.97 -16.78 -7.40
CA GLU A 131 15.96 -16.33 -8.36
C GLU A 131 15.78 -17.12 -9.65
N LEU A 132 15.86 -16.41 -10.76
CA LEU A 132 15.76 -16.95 -12.11
C LEU A 132 16.97 -16.48 -12.91
N LYS A 133 17.58 -17.36 -13.71
CA LYS A 133 18.58 -16.94 -14.69
C LYS A 133 17.90 -16.64 -16.02
N VAL A 134 18.00 -15.40 -16.50
CA VAL A 134 17.49 -14.97 -17.80
C VAL A 134 18.67 -14.36 -18.57
N ASN A 135 18.99 -14.91 -19.74
CA ASN A 135 20.11 -14.43 -20.58
C ASN A 135 21.46 -14.30 -19.85
N GLY A 136 21.71 -15.16 -18.85
CA GLY A 136 22.94 -15.14 -18.03
C GLY A 136 22.90 -14.19 -16.82
N GLU A 137 21.88 -13.34 -16.72
CA GLU A 137 21.66 -12.45 -15.58
C GLU A 137 20.77 -13.10 -14.52
N THR A 138 21.07 -12.87 -13.24
CA THR A 138 20.21 -13.29 -12.13
C THR A 138 19.12 -12.25 -11.92
N ILE A 139 17.87 -12.68 -12.08
CA ILE A 139 16.68 -11.91 -11.79
C ILE A 139 16.11 -12.36 -10.46
N HIS A 140 15.93 -11.42 -9.53
CA HIS A 140 15.27 -11.64 -8.26
C HIS A 140 13.77 -11.42 -8.42
N GLN A 141 13.00 -12.49 -8.24
CA GLN A 141 11.55 -12.50 -8.38
C GLN A 141 10.89 -12.20 -7.04
N LEU A 142 9.83 -11.38 -7.05
CA LEU A 142 8.98 -11.14 -5.90
C LEU A 142 7.69 -11.95 -6.04
N LEU A 143 7.48 -12.90 -5.14
CA LEU A 143 6.36 -13.83 -5.16
C LEU A 143 5.37 -13.52 -4.03
N ALA A 144 4.09 -13.78 -4.28
CA ALA A 144 3.04 -13.70 -3.27
C ALA A 144 3.32 -14.61 -2.07
N GLY A 145 2.93 -14.18 -0.87
CA GLY A 145 2.98 -15.03 0.33
C GLY A 145 2.08 -16.26 0.19
N LYS A 146 2.44 -17.36 0.86
CA LYS A 146 1.60 -18.58 0.85
C LYS A 146 0.29 -18.42 1.61
N ASP A 147 0.21 -17.49 2.56
CA ASP A 147 -1.04 -17.11 3.22
C ASP A 147 -1.82 -16.10 2.36
N PRO A 148 -2.94 -16.50 1.71
CA PRO A 148 -3.69 -15.60 0.84
C PRO A 148 -4.33 -14.42 1.59
N ASN A 149 -4.53 -14.52 2.91
CA ASN A 149 -5.13 -13.46 3.72
C ASN A 149 -4.09 -12.45 4.25
N LYS A 150 -2.81 -12.83 4.16
CA LYS A 150 -1.68 -12.03 4.64
C LYS A 150 -0.67 -11.68 3.56
N ASP A 151 -0.80 -12.16 2.33
CA ASP A 151 0.10 -11.82 1.21
C ASP A 151 0.36 -10.30 1.14
N GLN A 152 1.60 -9.93 1.43
CA GLN A 152 2.04 -8.54 1.49
C GLN A 152 2.80 -8.11 0.25
N SER A 153 2.94 -8.95 -0.78
CA SER A 153 3.64 -8.62 -2.03
C SER A 153 3.18 -7.28 -2.64
N TYR A 154 1.88 -6.97 -2.52
CA TYR A 154 1.30 -5.68 -2.94
C TYR A 154 2.01 -4.47 -2.33
N PHE A 155 2.39 -4.52 -1.05
CA PHE A 155 3.09 -3.41 -0.39
C PHE A 155 4.57 -3.30 -0.76
N LEU A 156 5.13 -4.33 -1.40
CA LEU A 156 6.52 -4.37 -1.87
C LEU A 156 6.59 -4.19 -3.39
N CYS A 157 5.49 -3.80 -4.01
CA CYS A 157 5.35 -3.75 -5.47
C CYS A 157 6.25 -2.72 -6.17
N GLN A 158 6.91 -1.86 -5.39
CA GLN A 158 7.79 -0.79 -5.84
C GLN A 158 9.27 -1.06 -5.52
N LEU A 159 9.62 -2.28 -5.07
CA LEU A 159 11.02 -2.67 -4.90
C LEU A 159 11.70 -2.88 -6.25
N ASN A 160 12.98 -2.51 -6.35
CA ASN A 160 13.81 -2.77 -7.53
C ASN A 160 14.68 -4.05 -7.37
N GLN A 161 15.41 -4.43 -8.42
CA GLN A 161 16.26 -5.62 -8.41
C GLN A 161 17.40 -5.56 -7.38
N GLU A 162 18.01 -4.39 -7.19
CA GLU A 162 19.08 -4.20 -6.20
C GLU A 162 18.56 -4.43 -4.77
N GLN A 163 17.44 -3.81 -4.43
CA GLN A 163 16.76 -3.99 -3.14
C GLN A 163 16.36 -5.45 -2.93
N LEU A 164 15.79 -6.10 -3.95
CA LEU A 164 15.42 -7.52 -3.87
C LEU A 164 16.64 -8.45 -3.76
N SER A 165 17.79 -8.09 -4.34
CA SER A 165 19.02 -8.89 -4.22
C SER A 165 19.48 -9.01 -2.76
N LYS A 166 19.22 -7.96 -1.96
CA LYS A 166 19.57 -7.87 -0.54
C LYS A 166 18.44 -8.28 0.40
N ALA A 167 17.20 -8.45 -0.08
CA ALA A 167 16.04 -8.73 0.76
C ALA A 167 15.86 -10.22 1.11
N MET A 168 15.44 -10.49 2.35
CA MET A 168 15.01 -11.80 2.83
C MET A 168 13.62 -11.74 3.49
N PHE A 169 12.82 -12.76 3.22
CA PHE A 169 11.44 -12.89 3.73
C PHE A 169 11.23 -14.26 4.39
N PRO A 170 11.74 -14.46 5.63
CA PRO A 170 11.84 -15.80 6.22
C PRO A 170 10.50 -16.48 6.48
N ILE A 171 9.41 -15.72 6.60
CA ILE A 171 8.08 -16.24 6.94
C ILE A 171 7.13 -16.35 5.76
N GLY A 172 7.57 -15.98 4.55
CA GLY A 172 6.68 -15.89 3.37
C GLY A 172 6.02 -17.20 2.94
N HIS A 173 6.59 -18.33 3.35
CA HIS A 173 6.09 -19.68 3.08
C HIS A 173 5.13 -20.19 4.15
N LEU A 174 5.01 -19.48 5.28
CA LEU A 174 4.19 -19.87 6.42
C LEU A 174 2.82 -19.19 6.39
N LEU A 175 1.82 -19.90 6.90
CA LEU A 175 0.54 -19.33 7.26
C LEU A 175 0.64 -18.56 8.58
N LYS A 176 -0.18 -17.51 8.76
CA LYS A 176 -0.19 -16.74 10.01
C LYS A 176 -0.38 -17.60 11.27
N PRO A 177 -1.24 -18.63 11.28
CA PRO A 177 -1.35 -19.52 12.44
C PRO A 177 -0.07 -20.28 12.76
N GLU A 178 0.72 -20.66 11.75
CA GLU A 178 2.01 -21.35 11.94
C GLU A 178 3.05 -20.41 12.55
N VAL A 179 3.12 -19.16 12.08
CA VAL A 179 3.95 -18.12 12.70
C VAL A 179 3.59 -17.92 14.17
N ARG A 180 2.29 -17.85 14.49
CA ARG A 180 1.81 -17.76 15.88
C ARG A 180 2.18 -18.98 16.71
N LYS A 181 2.07 -20.18 16.14
CA LYS A 181 2.45 -21.44 16.80
C LYS A 181 3.94 -21.45 17.14
N ILE A 182 4.82 -21.13 16.18
CA ILE A 182 6.27 -21.02 16.41
C ILE A 182 6.56 -20.02 17.53
N ALA A 183 5.93 -18.84 17.50
CA ALA A 183 6.16 -17.84 18.54
C ALA A 183 5.78 -18.33 19.96
N LYS A 184 4.69 -19.10 20.08
CA LYS A 184 4.26 -19.71 21.35
C LYS A 184 5.21 -20.82 21.80
N GLU A 185 5.57 -21.75 20.90
CA GLU A 185 6.50 -22.86 21.20
C GLU A 185 7.88 -22.36 21.65
N GLN A 186 8.36 -21.27 21.05
CA GLN A 186 9.64 -20.66 21.42
C GLN A 186 9.53 -19.69 22.61
N ASN A 187 8.34 -19.54 23.19
CA ASN A 187 8.05 -18.62 24.29
C ASN A 187 8.55 -17.19 24.00
N LEU A 188 8.30 -16.70 22.77
CA LEU A 188 8.71 -15.35 22.37
C LEU A 188 7.83 -14.32 23.09
N PRO A 189 8.39 -13.20 23.57
CA PRO A 189 7.62 -12.12 24.21
C PRO A 189 6.44 -11.59 23.37
N THR A 190 6.50 -11.75 22.05
CA THR A 190 5.48 -11.28 21.10
C THR A 190 4.37 -12.30 20.80
N ALA A 191 4.37 -13.50 21.40
CA ALA A 191 3.51 -14.61 21.00
C ALA A 191 2.00 -14.28 21.02
N GLU A 192 1.53 -13.62 22.08
CA GLU A 192 0.11 -13.23 22.25
C GLU A 192 -0.20 -11.81 21.73
N ARG A 193 0.79 -11.10 21.20
CA ARG A 193 0.64 -9.70 20.83
C ARG A 193 -0.20 -9.56 19.56
N LYS A 194 -1.27 -8.75 19.58
CA LYS A 194 -2.09 -8.49 18.37
C LYS A 194 -1.26 -7.86 17.25
N ASP A 195 -1.68 -8.10 16.01
CA ASP A 195 -1.07 -7.47 14.84
C ASP A 195 -1.24 -5.94 14.91
N SER A 196 -0.22 -5.20 14.47
CA SER A 196 -0.28 -3.74 14.36
C SER A 196 -1.37 -3.33 13.37
N GLN A 197 -2.13 -2.30 13.72
CA GLN A 197 -3.17 -1.70 12.90
C GLN A 197 -2.90 -0.20 12.78
N GLY A 198 -3.21 0.40 11.63
CA GLY A 198 -2.99 1.83 11.36
C GLY A 198 -1.95 2.05 10.26
N ILE A 199 -1.58 3.32 10.07
CA ILE A 199 -0.54 3.72 9.11
C ILE A 199 0.82 3.27 9.68
N CYS A 200 1.67 2.65 8.85
CA CYS A 200 2.94 2.11 9.31
C CYS A 200 3.76 3.19 10.03
N PHE A 201 4.19 2.90 11.27
CA PHE A 201 4.97 3.78 12.17
C PHE A 201 4.28 5.02 12.76
N VAL A 202 3.14 5.47 12.22
CA VAL A 202 2.36 6.56 12.82
C VAL A 202 1.42 6.05 13.92
N GLY A 203 1.09 4.75 13.90
CA GLY A 203 0.28 4.10 14.93
C GLY A 203 -1.23 4.19 14.66
N LYS A 204 -2.03 4.06 15.73
CA LYS A 204 -3.50 4.05 15.66
C LYS A 204 -4.05 5.49 15.66
N VAL A 205 -3.67 6.27 14.67
CA VAL A 205 -4.21 7.63 14.47
C VAL A 205 -5.31 7.60 13.43
N ASP A 206 -6.42 8.30 13.70
CA ASP A 206 -7.46 8.55 12.71
C ASP A 206 -6.89 9.43 11.59
N LEU A 207 -6.96 8.96 10.34
CA LEU A 207 -6.32 9.61 9.20
C LEU A 207 -6.83 11.06 8.98
N PRO A 208 -8.14 11.36 8.99
CA PRO A 208 -8.62 12.74 8.96
C PRO A 208 -7.98 13.62 10.05
N THR A 209 -7.91 13.13 11.29
CA THR A 209 -7.27 13.85 12.40
C THR A 209 -5.78 14.07 12.15
N PHE A 210 -5.07 13.07 11.60
CA PHE A 210 -3.67 13.21 11.21
C PHE A 210 -3.47 14.29 10.14
N LEU A 211 -4.31 14.28 9.11
CA LEU A 211 -4.21 15.22 7.99
C LEU A 211 -4.51 16.67 8.38
N GLN A 212 -5.34 16.89 9.41
CA GLN A 212 -5.67 18.23 9.92
C GLN A 212 -4.47 18.98 10.53
N GLN A 213 -3.36 18.29 10.80
CA GLN A 213 -2.12 18.92 11.28
C GLN A 213 -1.51 19.88 10.25
N GLN A 214 -1.76 19.66 8.95
CA GLN A 214 -1.25 20.51 7.87
C GLN A 214 -2.32 20.94 6.86
N LEU A 215 -3.44 20.20 6.75
CA LEU A 215 -4.54 20.53 5.84
C LEU A 215 -5.69 21.15 6.62
N GLN A 216 -5.94 22.43 6.38
CA GLN A 216 -7.02 23.17 7.03
C GLN A 216 -8.38 22.67 6.57
N PRO A 217 -9.31 22.35 7.50
CA PRO A 217 -10.69 22.06 7.16
C PRO A 217 -11.35 23.22 6.41
N LYS A 218 -12.10 22.90 5.36
CA LYS A 218 -12.84 23.88 4.57
C LYS A 218 -14.21 23.33 4.19
N ALA A 219 -15.27 24.06 4.54
CA ALA A 219 -16.63 23.70 4.17
C ALA A 219 -16.79 23.61 2.64
N GLY A 220 -17.42 22.54 2.18
CA GLY A 220 -17.65 22.22 0.77
C GLY A 220 -18.94 21.45 0.56
N ASN A 221 -19.47 21.44 -0.66
CA ASN A 221 -20.77 20.85 -0.96
C ASN A 221 -20.70 19.34 -1.18
N ILE A 222 -21.70 18.63 -0.65
CA ILE A 222 -21.98 17.23 -0.97
C ILE A 222 -23.06 17.18 -2.06
N ILE A 223 -22.73 16.62 -3.21
CA ILE A 223 -23.63 16.52 -4.37
C ILE A 223 -24.01 15.07 -4.62
N GLU A 224 -25.29 14.75 -4.48
CA GLU A 224 -25.84 13.44 -4.82
C GLU A 224 -26.10 13.32 -6.31
N VAL A 225 -25.50 12.32 -6.95
CA VAL A 225 -25.67 12.00 -8.36
C VAL A 225 -26.60 10.79 -8.49
N PRO A 226 -27.70 10.88 -9.27
CA PRO A 226 -28.60 9.73 -9.48
C PRO A 226 -27.94 8.60 -10.28
N ALA A 227 -28.24 7.33 -9.94
CA ALA A 227 -27.73 6.15 -10.66
C ALA A 227 -27.99 6.20 -12.17
N ARG A 228 -29.21 6.57 -12.57
CA ARG A 228 -29.65 6.74 -13.97
C ARG A 228 -28.74 7.66 -14.80
N PHE A 229 -28.09 8.62 -14.17
CA PHE A 229 -27.15 9.52 -14.85
C PHE A 229 -25.91 8.74 -15.30
N MET A 230 -25.36 7.91 -14.42
CA MET A 230 -24.17 7.11 -14.72
C MET A 230 -24.45 5.95 -15.65
N GLU A 231 -25.62 5.29 -15.53
CA GLU A 231 -26.03 4.20 -16.44
C GLU A 231 -26.00 4.63 -17.90
N LYS A 232 -26.57 5.80 -18.20
CA LYS A 232 -26.56 6.38 -19.56
C LYS A 232 -25.13 6.64 -20.06
N LYS A 233 -24.20 6.99 -19.17
CA LYS A 233 -22.81 7.28 -19.55
C LYS A 233 -21.98 6.03 -19.83
N LYS A 234 -22.43 4.87 -19.33
CA LYS A 234 -21.80 3.56 -19.56
C LYS A 234 -22.24 2.86 -20.84
N GLN A 235 -23.27 3.36 -21.54
CA GLN A 235 -23.74 2.82 -22.82
C GLN A 235 -22.84 3.23 -23.99
N VAL A 236 -21.53 3.00 -23.88
CA VAL A 236 -20.56 3.24 -24.95
C VAL A 236 -19.68 2.02 -25.07
N GLU A 237 -19.44 1.59 -26.30
CA GLU A 237 -18.57 0.47 -26.61
C GLU A 237 -17.11 0.83 -26.34
N LEU A 238 -16.36 -0.11 -25.75
CA LEU A 238 -14.93 0.05 -25.49
C LEU A 238 -14.14 -0.18 -26.78
N THR A 239 -13.44 0.85 -27.26
CA THR A 239 -12.55 0.78 -28.42
C THR A 239 -11.17 1.33 -28.06
N GLU A 240 -10.15 1.02 -28.86
CA GLU A 240 -8.78 1.48 -28.54
C GLU A 240 -8.60 3.00 -28.61
N GLU A 241 -9.47 3.67 -29.36
CA GLU A 241 -9.50 5.13 -29.50
C GLU A 241 -10.10 5.83 -28.27
N ASN A 242 -10.90 5.11 -27.47
CA ASN A 242 -11.68 5.73 -26.39
C ASN A 242 -11.32 5.25 -24.97
N TYR A 243 -10.20 4.53 -24.79
CA TYR A 243 -9.75 4.07 -23.48
C TYR A 243 -9.76 5.15 -22.40
N ARG A 244 -9.42 6.39 -22.76
CA ARG A 244 -9.44 7.53 -21.84
C ARG A 244 -10.79 7.70 -21.14
N LYS A 245 -11.89 7.43 -21.82
CA LYS A 245 -13.24 7.53 -21.24
C LYS A 245 -13.49 6.51 -20.12
N PHE A 246 -12.79 5.38 -20.18
CA PHE A 246 -13.00 4.23 -19.32
C PHE A 246 -11.96 4.10 -18.20
N CYS A 247 -10.76 4.60 -18.45
CA CYS A 247 -9.62 4.50 -17.55
C CYS A 247 -9.43 5.71 -16.62
N PHE A 248 -10.09 6.83 -16.89
CA PHE A 248 -10.05 8.02 -16.05
C PHE A 248 -11.31 8.18 -15.21
N ALA A 249 -11.22 8.96 -14.12
CA ALA A 249 -12.38 9.31 -13.32
C ALA A 249 -13.40 10.10 -14.15
N TYR A 250 -14.69 9.86 -13.90
CA TYR A 250 -15.73 10.63 -14.56
C TYR A 250 -15.66 12.10 -14.11
N PRO A 251 -15.62 13.07 -15.04
CA PRO A 251 -15.45 14.49 -14.71
C PRO A 251 -16.78 15.11 -14.25
N TYR A 252 -17.25 14.72 -13.07
CA TYR A 252 -18.49 15.23 -12.49
C TYR A 252 -18.51 16.76 -12.41
N LYS A 253 -19.71 17.32 -12.58
CA LYS A 253 -19.98 18.75 -12.50
C LYS A 253 -21.06 19.03 -11.48
N PRO A 254 -21.09 20.23 -10.86
CA PRO A 254 -22.09 20.55 -9.84
C PRO A 254 -23.54 20.32 -10.27
N TRP A 255 -23.85 20.58 -11.54
CA TRP A 255 -25.20 20.40 -12.11
C TRP A 255 -25.53 18.94 -12.49
N ASN A 256 -24.65 17.96 -12.22
CA ASN A 256 -24.96 16.53 -12.45
C ASN A 256 -25.81 15.91 -11.34
N GLY A 257 -26.02 16.63 -10.24
CA GLY A 257 -26.71 16.12 -9.06
C GLY A 257 -27.38 17.23 -8.24
N LYS A 258 -27.81 16.87 -7.03
CA LYS A 258 -28.45 17.79 -6.07
C LYS A 258 -27.53 17.98 -4.86
N VAL A 259 -27.43 19.21 -4.35
CA VAL A 259 -26.76 19.48 -3.08
C VAL A 259 -27.61 18.89 -1.93
N ILE A 260 -27.00 18.05 -1.11
CA ILE A 260 -27.66 17.33 0.00
C ILE A 260 -27.04 17.61 1.38
N GLY A 261 -25.95 18.38 1.42
CA GLY A 261 -25.29 18.77 2.66
C GLY A 261 -23.89 19.31 2.42
N GLU A 262 -23.10 19.38 3.49
CA GLU A 262 -21.75 19.93 3.49
C GLU A 262 -20.74 18.97 4.14
N HIS A 263 -19.47 19.12 3.77
CA HIS A 263 -18.33 18.39 4.33
C HIS A 263 -17.19 19.34 4.70
N GLN A 264 -16.21 18.88 5.47
CA GLN A 264 -15.12 19.71 6.02
C GLN A 264 -13.83 19.72 5.17
N GLY A 265 -13.93 19.43 3.87
CA GLY A 265 -12.80 19.41 2.94
C GLY A 265 -12.78 18.17 2.06
N ALA A 266 -12.68 18.34 0.74
CA ALA A 266 -12.84 17.23 -0.21
C ALA A 266 -11.65 16.25 -0.17
N HIS A 267 -10.48 16.72 0.26
CA HIS A 267 -9.25 15.94 0.41
C HIS A 267 -9.33 14.88 1.53
N PHE A 268 -10.30 14.98 2.45
CA PHE A 268 -10.50 13.97 3.51
C PHE A 268 -11.35 12.77 3.08
N TYR A 269 -11.84 12.75 1.83
CA TYR A 269 -12.73 11.71 1.34
C TYR A 269 -12.08 10.88 0.24
N THR A 270 -12.33 9.57 0.29
CA THR A 270 -11.81 8.60 -0.70
C THR A 270 -12.96 7.97 -1.47
N ILE A 271 -12.76 7.68 -2.76
CA ILE A 271 -13.75 6.99 -3.59
C ILE A 271 -14.12 5.62 -2.97
N GLY A 272 -15.42 5.39 -2.83
CA GLY A 272 -16.03 4.22 -2.19
C GLY A 272 -16.22 4.34 -0.68
N GLN A 273 -15.86 5.47 -0.07
CA GLN A 273 -16.09 5.74 1.36
C GLN A 273 -17.58 5.91 1.66
N ARG A 274 -18.03 5.24 2.74
CA ARG A 274 -19.40 5.34 3.29
C ARG A 274 -19.50 6.20 4.55
N LYS A 275 -18.54 6.04 5.46
CA LYS A 275 -18.56 6.66 6.79
C LYS A 275 -18.07 8.11 6.72
N GLY A 276 -18.51 8.95 7.67
CA GLY A 276 -18.08 10.35 7.80
C GLY A 276 -18.79 11.34 6.87
N LEU A 277 -19.88 10.92 6.20
CA LEU A 277 -20.73 11.81 5.41
C LEU A 277 -21.76 12.55 6.27
N ASN A 278 -22.22 11.94 7.37
CA ASN A 278 -23.21 12.50 8.30
C ASN A 278 -24.51 13.01 7.63
N ILE A 279 -24.92 12.37 6.52
CA ILE A 279 -26.18 12.63 5.82
C ILE A 279 -27.18 11.51 6.10
N GLY A 280 -28.41 11.87 6.50
CA GLY A 280 -29.54 10.96 6.69
C GLY A 280 -30.64 11.13 5.63
N GLY A 281 -31.70 10.33 5.70
CA GLY A 281 -32.89 10.46 4.84
C GLY A 281 -32.88 9.62 3.54
N HIS A 282 -31.92 8.71 3.39
CA HIS A 282 -31.81 7.79 2.24
C HIS A 282 -32.28 6.38 2.60
N LYS A 283 -32.75 5.61 1.61
CA LYS A 283 -33.15 4.20 1.79
C LYS A 283 -31.92 3.31 1.95
N GLU A 284 -30.89 3.58 1.15
CA GLU A 284 -29.60 2.90 1.20
C GLU A 284 -28.48 3.86 1.64
N PRO A 285 -27.33 3.34 2.11
CA PRO A 285 -26.19 4.19 2.44
C PRO A 285 -25.64 4.92 1.21
N LEU A 286 -25.17 6.15 1.43
CA LEU A 286 -24.42 6.93 0.45
C LEU A 286 -22.95 6.50 0.42
N PHE A 287 -22.37 6.55 -0.78
CA PHE A 287 -20.95 6.31 -1.01
C PHE A 287 -20.35 7.44 -1.85
N VAL A 288 -19.11 7.84 -1.54
CA VAL A 288 -18.34 8.78 -2.37
C VAL A 288 -18.03 8.15 -3.72
N ILE A 289 -18.46 8.77 -4.82
CA ILE A 289 -18.22 8.32 -6.19
C ILE A 289 -17.20 9.20 -6.93
N GLY A 290 -16.91 10.38 -6.39
CA GLY A 290 -15.90 11.28 -6.93
C GLY A 290 -15.61 12.46 -6.00
N THR A 291 -14.47 13.10 -6.20
CA THR A 291 -14.05 14.29 -5.46
C THR A 291 -13.57 15.36 -6.44
N ASP A 292 -13.79 16.62 -6.10
CA ASP A 292 -13.28 17.79 -6.82
C ASP A 292 -12.68 18.75 -5.78
N VAL A 293 -11.37 18.62 -5.56
CA VAL A 293 -10.66 19.41 -4.55
C VAL A 293 -10.54 20.88 -4.94
N GLN A 294 -10.53 21.20 -6.25
CA GLN A 294 -10.47 22.59 -6.72
C GLN A 294 -11.75 23.35 -6.37
N ARG A 295 -12.91 22.73 -6.59
CA ARG A 295 -14.22 23.30 -6.21
C ARG A 295 -14.61 23.01 -4.77
N ASN A 296 -13.84 22.18 -4.06
CA ASN A 296 -14.16 21.65 -2.75
C ASN A 296 -15.54 20.98 -2.71
N ILE A 297 -15.75 19.99 -3.58
CA ILE A 297 -17.00 19.23 -3.71
C ILE A 297 -16.70 17.75 -3.57
N ILE A 298 -17.59 17.02 -2.90
CA ILE A 298 -17.66 15.56 -3.00
C ILE A 298 -18.94 15.14 -3.72
N TYR A 299 -18.83 14.16 -4.61
CA TYR A 299 -19.96 13.56 -5.29
C TYR A 299 -20.28 12.22 -4.61
N VAL A 300 -21.55 11.99 -4.30
CA VAL A 300 -22.02 10.74 -3.70
C VAL A 300 -23.12 10.10 -4.53
N GLY A 301 -23.27 8.78 -4.37
CA GLY A 301 -24.38 8.02 -4.92
C GLY A 301 -24.97 7.08 -3.88
N GLU A 302 -26.29 6.90 -3.93
CA GLU A 302 -27.03 6.00 -3.05
C GLU A 302 -26.87 4.54 -3.51
N GLY A 303 -26.62 3.65 -2.56
CA GLY A 303 -26.53 2.20 -2.79
C GLY A 303 -25.10 1.71 -3.08
N GLN A 304 -24.80 0.51 -2.59
CA GLN A 304 -23.47 -0.11 -2.75
C GLN A 304 -23.13 -0.48 -4.20
N ASN A 305 -24.16 -0.59 -5.04
CA ASN A 305 -24.09 -0.94 -6.47
C ASN A 305 -24.22 0.29 -7.38
N HIS A 306 -24.12 1.51 -6.83
CA HIS A 306 -24.23 2.72 -7.64
C HIS A 306 -23.23 2.69 -8.80
N PRO A 307 -23.64 2.85 -10.08
CA PRO A 307 -22.76 2.65 -11.23
C PRO A 307 -21.54 3.58 -11.27
N GLY A 308 -21.62 4.75 -10.63
CA GLY A 308 -20.49 5.66 -10.45
C GLY A 308 -19.35 5.13 -9.57
N LEU A 309 -19.57 4.04 -8.83
CA LEU A 309 -18.53 3.37 -8.05
C LEU A 309 -17.64 2.45 -8.88
N PHE A 310 -18.07 2.06 -10.08
CA PHE A 310 -17.44 1.01 -10.88
C PHE A 310 -16.86 1.58 -12.17
N ARG A 311 -15.62 1.20 -12.51
CA ARG A 311 -14.99 1.54 -13.79
C ARG A 311 -14.41 0.28 -14.46
N PRO A 312 -14.48 0.17 -15.78
CA PRO A 312 -13.90 -0.97 -16.51
C PRO A 312 -12.39 -0.88 -16.68
N GLY A 313 -11.78 0.26 -16.39
CA GLY A 313 -10.33 0.42 -16.53
C GLY A 313 -9.71 1.46 -15.61
N LEU A 314 -8.38 1.50 -15.64
CA LEU A 314 -7.57 2.53 -15.00
C LEU A 314 -6.39 2.92 -15.88
N PHE A 315 -5.75 4.04 -15.57
CA PHE A 315 -4.57 4.54 -16.26
C PHE A 315 -3.41 4.75 -15.27
N VAL A 316 -2.20 4.44 -15.73
CA VAL A 316 -0.93 4.70 -15.05
C VAL A 316 -0.04 5.46 -16.03
N ALA A 317 0.42 6.66 -15.66
CA ALA A 317 1.29 7.45 -16.53
C ALA A 317 2.66 6.78 -16.74
N ALA A 318 3.29 6.98 -17.90
CA ALA A 318 4.53 6.30 -18.26
C ALA A 318 5.65 6.42 -17.20
N LYS A 319 5.78 7.60 -16.57
CA LYS A 319 6.76 7.88 -15.51
C LYS A 319 6.49 7.13 -14.20
N ASP A 320 5.24 6.69 -13.99
CA ASP A 320 4.78 6.05 -12.75
C ASP A 320 4.72 4.52 -12.91
N ILE A 321 5.10 3.99 -14.08
CA ILE A 321 5.21 2.54 -14.34
C ILE A 321 6.54 2.04 -13.76
N HIS A 322 6.45 1.05 -12.87
CA HIS A 322 7.56 0.35 -12.27
C HIS A 322 7.54 -1.13 -12.64
N TRP A 323 8.60 -1.59 -13.30
CA TRP A 323 8.78 -3.02 -13.59
C TRP A 323 9.75 -3.61 -12.58
N ILE A 324 9.32 -4.65 -11.86
CA ILE A 324 10.23 -5.49 -11.08
C ILE A 324 10.97 -6.42 -12.03
N ARG A 325 10.22 -7.02 -12.96
CA ARG A 325 10.74 -7.87 -14.04
C ARG A 325 11.05 -7.02 -15.27
N HIS A 326 12.22 -6.39 -15.27
CA HIS A 326 12.67 -5.53 -16.38
C HIS A 326 12.75 -6.28 -17.71
N ASP A 327 13.04 -7.59 -17.68
CA ASP A 327 13.07 -8.48 -18.84
C ASP A 327 11.67 -8.77 -19.42
N LEU A 328 10.60 -8.56 -18.64
CA LEU A 328 9.21 -8.67 -19.08
C LEU A 328 8.58 -7.32 -19.41
N LYS A 329 9.36 -6.23 -19.35
CA LYS A 329 8.91 -4.89 -19.69
C LYS A 329 8.32 -4.88 -21.10
N MET A 330 7.13 -4.29 -21.19
CA MET A 330 6.40 -4.19 -22.45
C MET A 330 6.79 -2.93 -23.23
N ASN A 331 6.79 -3.04 -24.56
CA ASN A 331 7.03 -1.92 -25.47
C ASN A 331 5.73 -1.16 -25.80
N VAL A 332 5.88 0.08 -26.29
CA VAL A 332 4.73 0.87 -26.78
C VAL A 332 4.03 0.11 -27.92
N GLY A 333 2.69 0.06 -27.85
CA GLY A 333 1.83 -0.70 -28.74
C GLY A 333 1.58 -2.14 -28.30
N GLU A 334 2.31 -2.66 -27.31
CA GLU A 334 2.08 -4.02 -26.81
C GLU A 334 0.86 -4.08 -25.89
N LYS A 335 0.15 -5.20 -26.01
CA LYS A 335 -1.00 -5.55 -25.17
C LYS A 335 -0.85 -6.97 -24.63
N ARG A 336 -1.01 -7.14 -23.32
CA ARG A 336 -0.87 -8.45 -22.66
C ARG A 336 -1.87 -8.60 -21.52
N LYS A 337 -2.30 -9.84 -21.26
CA LYS A 337 -3.17 -10.18 -20.13
C LYS A 337 -2.37 -10.41 -18.86
N PHE A 338 -2.90 -9.95 -17.74
CA PHE A 338 -2.35 -10.13 -16.41
C PHE A 338 -3.46 -10.30 -15.38
N ASP A 339 -3.07 -10.80 -14.21
CA ASP A 339 -3.85 -10.70 -12.99
C ASP A 339 -3.48 -9.40 -12.28
N ILE A 340 -4.46 -8.58 -11.90
CA ILE A 340 -4.25 -7.20 -11.42
C ILE A 340 -4.88 -7.02 -10.03
N ARG A 341 -4.20 -6.30 -9.15
CA ARG A 341 -4.69 -5.87 -7.83
C ARG A 341 -4.54 -4.36 -7.69
N ILE A 342 -5.60 -3.68 -7.27
CA ILE A 342 -5.59 -2.21 -7.10
C ILE A 342 -5.70 -1.78 -5.64
N ARG A 343 -5.99 -2.73 -4.73
CA ARG A 343 -6.08 -2.52 -3.29
C ARG A 343 -5.60 -3.77 -2.54
N TYR A 344 -5.00 -3.57 -1.37
CA TYR A 344 -4.59 -4.68 -0.50
C TYR A 344 -5.81 -5.55 -0.12
N ARG A 345 -5.62 -6.88 -0.12
CA ARG A 345 -6.64 -7.93 0.11
C ARG A 345 -7.76 -8.01 -0.91
N GLN A 346 -7.74 -7.19 -1.96
CA GLN A 346 -8.60 -7.45 -3.10
C GLN A 346 -8.13 -8.76 -3.79
N PRO A 347 -9.07 -9.63 -4.20
CA PRO A 347 -8.76 -10.72 -5.11
C PRO A 347 -8.02 -10.21 -6.36
N LEU A 348 -7.26 -11.10 -6.99
CA LEU A 348 -6.68 -10.79 -8.29
C LEU A 348 -7.78 -10.76 -9.35
N GLU A 349 -7.77 -9.72 -10.15
CA GLU A 349 -8.78 -9.47 -11.19
C GLU A 349 -8.12 -9.54 -12.55
N LYS A 350 -8.73 -10.28 -13.47
CA LYS A 350 -8.19 -10.44 -14.82
C LYS A 350 -8.37 -9.17 -15.61
N GLY A 351 -7.34 -8.81 -16.35
CA GLY A 351 -7.40 -7.69 -17.28
C GLY A 351 -6.28 -7.72 -18.31
N SER A 352 -6.32 -6.76 -19.22
CA SER A 352 -5.25 -6.50 -20.18
C SER A 352 -4.61 -5.15 -19.90
N ILE A 353 -3.30 -5.09 -20.07
CA ILE A 353 -2.51 -3.86 -20.05
C ILE A 353 -2.11 -3.56 -21.49
N HIS A 354 -2.39 -2.35 -21.96
CA HIS A 354 -1.94 -1.83 -23.26
C HIS A 354 -1.03 -0.63 -23.01
N ILE A 355 0.24 -0.73 -23.41
CA ILE A 355 1.21 0.36 -23.30
C ILE A 355 1.06 1.31 -24.48
N LYS A 356 0.83 2.59 -24.21
CA LYS A 356 0.87 3.69 -25.17
C LYS A 356 1.98 4.69 -24.79
N GLU A 357 2.22 5.70 -25.62
CA GLU A 357 3.27 6.69 -25.39
C GLU A 357 3.10 7.43 -24.04
N GLU A 358 1.85 7.76 -23.69
CA GLU A 358 1.56 8.49 -22.46
C GLU A 358 1.60 7.61 -21.20
N GLY A 359 1.49 6.29 -21.34
CA GLY A 359 1.42 5.37 -20.21
C GLY A 359 0.63 4.09 -20.50
N ALA A 360 0.25 3.40 -19.44
CA ALA A 360 -0.40 2.10 -19.49
C ALA A 360 -1.91 2.20 -19.22
N TYR A 361 -2.70 1.68 -20.15
CA TYR A 361 -4.14 1.50 -19.99
C TYR A 361 -4.44 0.09 -19.51
N PHE A 362 -5.08 -0.02 -18.35
CA PHE A 362 -5.51 -1.27 -17.76
C PHE A 362 -7.01 -1.42 -18.01
N LEU A 363 -7.41 -2.55 -18.58
CA LEU A 363 -8.79 -2.88 -18.93
C LEU A 363 -9.16 -4.20 -18.28
N PHE A 364 -10.11 -4.16 -17.35
CA PHE A 364 -10.53 -5.33 -16.58
C PHE A 364 -11.61 -6.12 -17.34
N GLU A 365 -11.61 -7.44 -17.17
CA GLU A 365 -12.70 -8.30 -17.68
C GLU A 365 -14.02 -8.06 -16.92
N LYS A 366 -13.93 -7.60 -15.67
CA LYS A 366 -15.05 -7.16 -14.84
C LYS A 366 -14.79 -5.76 -14.30
N GLU A 367 -15.80 -4.91 -14.25
CA GLU A 367 -15.64 -3.56 -13.71
C GLU A 367 -15.19 -3.59 -12.24
N GLN A 368 -14.26 -2.69 -11.91
CA GLN A 368 -13.66 -2.60 -10.59
C GLN A 368 -14.26 -1.46 -9.78
N ARG A 369 -14.57 -1.76 -8.52
CA ARG A 369 -15.18 -0.83 -7.59
C ARG A 369 -14.12 0.05 -6.92
N GLY A 370 -14.36 1.35 -6.88
CA GLY A 370 -13.54 2.30 -6.13
C GLY A 370 -12.11 2.42 -6.66
N ILE A 371 -11.91 2.51 -7.97
CA ILE A 371 -10.56 2.80 -8.46
C ILE A 371 -10.21 4.24 -8.05
N THR A 372 -9.11 4.42 -7.30
CA THR A 372 -8.74 5.70 -6.67
C THR A 372 -7.37 6.16 -7.14
N SER A 373 -7.27 7.42 -7.57
CA SER A 373 -5.98 8.06 -7.93
C SER A 373 -5.05 8.15 -6.71
N GLY A 374 -3.76 7.94 -6.92
CA GLY A 374 -2.72 7.87 -5.86
C GLY A 374 -2.52 6.48 -5.25
N GLN A 375 -3.45 5.54 -5.43
CA GLN A 375 -3.24 4.13 -5.09
C GLN A 375 -2.39 3.44 -6.15
N PHE A 376 -1.90 2.22 -5.85
CA PHE A 376 -1.09 1.44 -6.79
C PHE A 376 -1.92 0.37 -7.47
N ALA A 377 -1.75 0.24 -8.79
CA ALA A 377 -2.10 -0.96 -9.54
C ALA A 377 -0.87 -1.87 -9.59
N ALA A 378 -1.00 -3.11 -9.15
CA ALA A 378 0.04 -4.13 -9.18
C ALA A 378 -0.42 -5.28 -10.08
N TRP A 379 0.45 -5.80 -10.94
CA TRP A 379 0.10 -6.88 -11.88
C TRP A 379 1.03 -8.09 -11.77
N TYR A 380 0.44 -9.25 -11.98
CA TYR A 380 0.99 -10.55 -11.62
C TYR A 380 0.91 -11.52 -12.80
N LEU A 381 1.84 -12.48 -12.82
CA LEU A 381 1.76 -13.71 -13.61
C LEU A 381 1.80 -14.89 -12.64
N GLY A 382 0.65 -15.52 -12.41
CA GLY A 382 0.53 -16.56 -11.39
C GLY A 382 0.80 -15.99 -9.98
N GLU A 383 1.78 -16.56 -9.27
CA GLU A 383 2.19 -16.09 -7.94
C GLU A 383 3.21 -14.94 -8.00
N GLU A 384 3.77 -14.60 -9.16
CA GLU A 384 4.84 -13.60 -9.28
C GLU A 384 4.29 -12.20 -9.54
N LEU A 385 4.77 -11.23 -8.78
CA LEU A 385 4.52 -9.81 -8.99
C LEU A 385 5.51 -9.27 -10.02
N ILE A 386 4.99 -8.76 -11.14
CA ILE A 386 5.77 -8.38 -12.31
C ILE A 386 6.10 -6.89 -12.30
N GLY A 387 5.15 -6.07 -11.86
CA GLY A 387 5.33 -4.64 -11.75
C GLY A 387 4.14 -3.95 -11.08
N SER A 388 4.25 -2.64 -10.96
CA SER A 388 3.19 -1.79 -10.43
C SER A 388 3.26 -0.37 -10.97
N GLY A 389 2.27 0.44 -10.65
CA GLY A 389 2.36 1.87 -10.87
C GLY A 389 1.25 2.65 -10.20
N VAL A 390 1.46 3.95 -10.07
CA VAL A 390 0.50 4.86 -9.42
C VAL A 390 -0.66 5.12 -10.36
N ILE A 391 -1.87 4.85 -9.89
CA ILE A 391 -3.11 5.12 -10.60
C ILE A 391 -3.29 6.64 -10.67
N THR A 392 -3.52 7.19 -11.85
CA THR A 392 -3.73 8.63 -12.05
C THR A 392 -5.18 8.98 -12.33
#